data_AF-A0A535DVC1-F1
#
_entry.id   AF-A0A535DVC1-F1
#
_cell.length_a   1.000
_cell.length_b   1.000
_cell.length_c   1.000
_cell.angle_alpha   90.00
_cell.angle_beta   90.00
_cell.angle_gamma   90.00
#
_symmetry.space_group_name_H-M   'P 1'
#
loop_
_entity.id
_entity.type
_entity.pdbx_description
1 polymer ?
#
loop_
_entity_poly.entity_id
_entity_poly.type
_entity_poly.pdbx_seq_one_letter_code
_entity_poly.pdbx_strand_id
1 'polypeptide(L)' 'LVVEQMNGKWRIRHPNIRPLALRAGELLALFPKRSIRHIPREQNSIADLLANRAIDEAR' A
#
# COMPACT_ATOMS: atom_id res chain seq x y z
N LEU A 1 -5.94 6.83 -2.38
CA LEU A 1 -6.25 6.81 -0.93
C LEU A 1 -5.05 6.35 -0.10
N VAL A 2 -4.57 5.11 -0.26
CA VAL A 2 -3.41 4.58 0.51
C VAL A 2 -2.12 5.39 0.30
N VAL A 3 -1.78 5.76 -0.94
CA VAL A 3 -0.60 6.60 -1.23
C VAL A 3 -0.64 7.92 -0.45
N GLU A 4 -1.77 8.62 -0.47
CA GLU A 4 -1.92 9.90 0.26
C GLU A 4 -1.94 9.71 1.78
N GLN A 5 -2.44 8.58 2.28
CA GLN A 5 -2.38 8.23 3.71
C GLN A 5 -0.95 7.95 4.15
N MET A 6 -0.19 7.17 3.39
CA MET A 6 1.21 6.85 3.71
C MET A 6 2.13 8.07 3.55
N ASN A 7 1.79 9.01 2.66
CA ASN A 7 2.45 10.30 2.55
C ASN A 7 2.00 11.32 3.63
N GLY A 8 1.15 10.91 4.59
CA GLY A 8 0.74 11.74 5.73
C GLY A 8 -0.28 12.84 5.40
N LYS A 9 -0.76 12.93 4.16
CA LYS A 9 -1.73 13.96 3.76
C LYS A 9 -3.12 13.65 4.29
N TRP A 10 -3.48 12.37 4.39
CA TRP A 10 -4.84 11.94 4.77
C TRP A 10 -4.84 11.07 6.03
N ARG A 11 -5.82 11.31 6.92
CA ARG A 11 -5.97 10.55 8.17
C ARG A 11 -6.62 9.20 7.94
N ILE A 12 -6.04 8.15 8.53
CA ILE A 12 -6.60 6.79 8.53
C ILE A 12 -7.60 6.66 9.68
N ARG A 13 -8.89 6.47 9.34
CA ARG A 13 -9.97 6.35 10.33
C ARG A 13 -10.35 4.90 10.63
N HIS A 14 -10.25 4.00 9.66
CA HIS A 14 -10.69 2.61 9.82
C HIS A 14 -9.80 1.86 10.81
N PRO A 15 -10.36 1.26 11.89
CA PRO A 15 -9.57 0.65 12.96
C PRO A 15 -8.70 -0.49 12.47
N ASN A 16 -9.20 -1.34 11.56
CA ASN A 16 -8.43 -2.48 11.03
C ASN A 16 -7.28 -2.06 10.08
N ILE A 17 -7.34 -0.86 9.49
CA ILE A 17 -6.32 -0.39 8.54
C ILE A 17 -5.18 0.32 9.28
N ARG A 18 -5.47 0.95 10.42
CA ARG A 18 -4.45 1.63 11.25
C ARG A 18 -3.24 0.76 11.60
N PRO A 19 -3.38 -0.47 12.14
CA PRO A 19 -2.22 -1.29 12.48
C PRO A 19 -1.41 -1.67 11.23
N LEU A 20 -2.07 -1.92 10.09
CA LEU A 20 -1.40 -2.24 8.83
C LEU A 20 -0.56 -1.06 8.32
N ALA A 21 -1.11 0.16 8.38
CA ALA A 21 -0.40 1.36 7.95
C ALA A 21 0.77 1.72 8.87
N LEU A 22 0.62 1.52 10.18
CA LEU A 22 1.72 1.68 11.13
C LEU A 22 2.85 0.73 10.79
N ARG A 23 2.54 -0.56 10.61
CA ARG A 23 3.55 -1.56 10.25
C ARG A 23 4.24 -1.25 8.91
N ALA A 24 3.47 -0.85 7.91
CA ALA A 24 4.03 -0.41 6.63
C ALA A 24 4.94 0.82 6.80
N GLY A 25 4.58 1.76 7.67
CA GLY A 25 5.37 2.95 7.98
C GLY A 25 6.68 2.62 8.68
N GLU A 26 6.68 1.69 9.65
CA GLU A 26 7.88 1.18 10.30
C GLU A 26 8.85 0.55 9.30
N LEU A 27 8.35 -0.31 8.41
CA LEU A 27 9.16 -0.96 7.39
C LEU A 27 9.70 0.06 6.38
N LEU A 28 8.88 1.03 5.98
CA LEU A 28 9.30 2.09 5.07
C LEU A 28 10.41 2.94 5.70
N ALA A 29 10.37 3.17 7.02
CA ALA A 29 11.39 3.95 7.72
C ALA A 29 12.79 3.32 7.67
N LEU A 30 12.89 2.01 7.43
CA LEU A 30 14.17 1.31 7.25
C LEU A 30 14.93 1.77 5.99
N PHE A 31 14.24 2.39 5.03
CA PHE A 31 14.85 2.93 3.82
C PHE A 31 15.25 4.39 4.03
N PRO A 32 16.55 4.75 3.93
CA PRO A 32 17.00 6.14 4.14
C PRO A 32 16.43 7.14 3.12
N LYS A 33 16.24 6.71 1.87
CA LYS A 33 15.60 7.49 0.81
C LYS A 33 14.41 6.72 0.27
N ARG A 34 13.21 7.30 0.37
CA ARG A 34 11.96 6.67 -0.08
C ARG A 34 10.98 7.69 -0.64
N SER A 35 10.15 7.24 -1.55
CA SER A 35 9.02 8.01 -2.06
C SER A 35 7.88 7.07 -2.42
N ILE A 36 6.65 7.44 -2.09
CA ILE A 36 5.45 6.72 -2.54
C ILE A 36 4.70 7.62 -3.50
N ARG A 37 4.42 7.10 -4.70
CA ARG A 37 3.67 7.81 -5.73
C ARG A 37 2.51 6.96 -6.23
N HIS A 38 1.46 7.64 -6.66
CA HIS A 38 0.36 7.03 -7.36
C HIS A 38 0.75 6.85 -8.83
N ILE A 39 0.42 5.71 -9.40
CA ILE A 39 0.49 5.43 -10.84
C ILE A 39 -0.87 4.90 -11.31
N PRO A 40 -1.24 5.09 -12.59
CA PRO A 40 -2.42 4.48 -13.18
C PRO A 40 -2.39 2.94 -13.04
N ARG A 41 -3.57 2.33 -12.95
CA ARG A 41 -3.71 0.88 -12.75
C ARG A 41 -3.09 0.09 -13.89
N GLU A 42 -3.20 0.60 -15.10
CA GLU A 42 -2.65 0.03 -16.34
C GLU A 42 -1.12 -0.08 -16.28
N GLN A 43 -0.47 0.82 -15.54
CA GLN A 43 0.98 0.81 -15.33
C GLN A 43 1.41 -0.11 -14.18
N ASN A 44 0.47 -0.64 -13.40
CA ASN A 44 0.71 -1.55 -12.28
C ASN A 44 0.22 -2.98 -12.56
N SER A 45 0.14 -3.36 -13.83
CA SER A 45 -0.50 -4.60 -14.30
C SER A 45 0.10 -5.87 -13.70
N ILE A 46 1.42 -5.93 -13.52
CA ILE A 46 2.10 -7.11 -12.95
C ILE A 46 1.69 -7.33 -11.50
N ALA A 47 1.68 -6.27 -10.68
CA ALA A 47 1.29 -6.38 -9.28
C ALA A 47 -0.20 -6.75 -9.15
N ASP A 48 -1.05 -6.20 -10.02
CA ASP A 48 -2.47 -6.53 -10.05
C ASP A 48 -2.72 -7.99 -10.42
N LEU A 49 -2.02 -8.50 -11.44
CA LEU A 49 -2.09 -9.90 -11.84
C LEU A 49 -1.70 -10.84 -10.69
N LEU A 50 -0.59 -10.55 -10.01
CA LEU A 50 -0.12 -11.36 -8.89
C LEU A 50 -1.11 -11.34 -7.71
N ALA A 51 -1.69 -10.18 -7.40
CA ALA A 51 -2.67 -10.04 -6.34
C ALA A 51 -3.95 -10.85 -6.64
N ASN A 52 -4.48 -10.75 -7.86
CA ASN A 52 -5.66 -11.50 -8.28
C ASN A 52 -5.41 -13.00 -8.25
N ARG A 53 -4.26 -13.45 -8.76
CA ARG A 53 -3.88 -14.87 -8.73
C ARG A 53 -3.85 -15.43 -7.31
N ALA A 54 -3.29 -14.70 -6.35
CA ALA A 54 -3.24 -15.14 -4.95
C ALA A 54 -4.64 -15.26 -4.33
N ILE A 55 -5.58 -14.38 -4.73
CA ILE A 55 -6.98 -14.48 -4.29
C ILE A 55 -7.64 -15.71 -4.88
N ASP A 56 -7.43 -15.97 -6.18
CA ASP A 56 -7.99 -17.13 -6.87
C ASP A 56 -7.47 -18.46 -6.31
N GLU A 57 -6.18 -18.52 -5.95
CA GLU A 57 -5.56 -19.71 -5.34
C GLU A 57 -6.00 -19.94 -3.88
N ALA A 58 -6.41 -18.89 -3.17
CA ALA A 58 -6.86 -18.97 -1.79
C ALA A 58 -8.35 -19.34 -1.63
N ARG A 59 -9.06 -19.53 -2.76
CA ARG A 59 -10.49 -19.84 -2.81
C ARG A 59 -10.75 -21.34 -2.73
#